data_AF-A0A920HGR4-F1
#
_entry.id   AF-A0A920HGR4-F1
#
_cell.length_a   1.000
_cell.length_b   1.000
_cell.length_c   1.000
_cell.angle_alpha   90.00
_cell.angle_beta   90.00
_cell.angle_gamma   90.00
#
_symmetry.space_group_name_H-M   'P 1'
#
loop_
_entity.id
_entity.type
_entity.pdbx_description
1 polymer ?
#
loop_
_entity_poly.entity_id
_entity_poly.type
_entity_poly.pdbx_seq_one_letter_code
_entity_poly.pdbx_strand_id
1 'polypeptide(L)'
;MLDCFSLTENLGDLKGKNILIVGDILHSRVALSNIYALKLLGANIKLSCPLSLIPREIESLDVSIETDILKALKWCDALMS
;
A
#
# COMPACT_ATOMS: atom_id res chain seq x y z
N MET A 1 -6.01 -10.25 -2.08
CA MET A 1 -5.91 -10.77 -3.47
C MET A 1 -6.99 -10.21 -4.40
N LEU A 2 -8.24 -10.01 -3.96
CA LEU A 2 -9.25 -9.35 -4.79
C LEU A 2 -8.83 -7.91 -5.15
N ASP A 3 -8.18 -7.21 -4.22
CA ASP A 3 -7.83 -5.78 -4.40
C ASP A 3 -6.78 -5.54 -5.49
N CYS A 4 -5.72 -6.36 -5.55
CA CYS A 4 -4.73 -6.28 -6.62
C CYS A 4 -5.36 -6.57 -7.99
N PHE A 5 -6.29 -7.53 -8.05
CA PHE A 5 -7.00 -7.83 -9.29
C PHE A 5 -7.86 -6.64 -9.73
N SER A 6 -8.64 -6.06 -8.81
CA SER A 6 -9.43 -4.86 -9.08
C SER A 6 -8.59 -3.65 -9.49
N LEU A 7 -7.43 -3.43 -8.84
CA LEU A 7 -6.50 -2.38 -9.24
C LEU A 7 -5.96 -2.61 -10.65
N THR A 8 -5.58 -3.84 -10.99
CA THR A 8 -5.05 -4.17 -12.32
C THR A 8 -6.11 -4.00 -13.41
N GLU A 9 -7.38 -4.33 -13.13
CA GLU A 9 -8.48 -4.11 -14.08
C GLU A 9 -8.80 -2.61 -14.29
N ASN A 10 -8.73 -1.80 -13.22
CA ASN A 10 -9.07 -0.37 -13.29
C ASN A 10 -7.90 0.49 -13.81
N LEU A 11 -6.66 0.18 -13.42
CA LEU A 11 -5.47 1.00 -13.72
C LEU A 11 -4.61 0.40 -14.83
N GLY A 12 -4.85 -0.86 -15.22
CA GLY A 12 -4.00 -1.60 -16.14
C GLY A 12 -2.69 -2.03 -15.47
N ASP A 13 -1.56 -1.71 -16.11
CA ASP A 13 -0.24 -2.03 -15.58
C ASP A 13 0.05 -1.25 -14.28
N LEU A 14 0.39 -1.97 -13.22
CA LEU A 14 0.69 -1.40 -11.90
C LEU A 14 2.16 -1.00 -11.75
N LYS A 15 3.00 -1.30 -12.74
CA LYS A 15 4.42 -0.95 -12.72
C LYS A 15 4.62 0.57 -12.63
N GLY A 16 5.32 1.02 -11.59
CA GLY A 16 5.58 2.43 -11.33
C GLY A 16 4.38 3.22 -10.80
N LYS A 17 3.23 2.58 -10.57
CA LYS A 17 2.07 3.23 -9.96
C LYS A 17 2.27 3.42 -8.46
N ASN A 18 1.78 4.54 -7.96
CA ASN A 18 1.86 4.90 -6.55
C ASN A 18 0.59 4.43 -5.84
N ILE A 19 0.68 3.38 -5.05
CA ILE A 19 -0.46 2.82 -4.30
C ILE A 19 -0.34 3.20 -2.83
N LEU A 20 -1.39 3.82 -2.31
CA LEU A 20 -1.50 4.15 -0.89
C LEU A 20 -2.39 3.13 -0.20
N ILE A 21 -1.89 2.54 0.89
CA ILE A 21 -2.65 1.66 1.77
C ILE A 21 -2.90 2.41 3.08
N VAL A 22 -4.17 2.56 3.46
CA VAL A 22 -4.61 3.28 4.66
C VAL A 22 -5.36 2.33 5.57
N GLY A 23 -4.96 2.20 6.84
CA GLY A 23 -5.75 1.40 7.79
C GLY A 23 -4.91 0.65 8.82
N ASP A 24 -5.48 -0.41 9.39
CA ASP A 24 -4.80 -1.25 10.38
C ASP A 24 -3.92 -2.29 9.68
N ILE A 25 -2.62 -1.97 9.57
CA ILE A 25 -1.64 -2.84 8.93
C ILE A 25 -1.07 -3.87 9.90
N LEU A 26 -1.07 -3.55 11.20
CA LEU A 26 -0.59 -4.44 12.26
C LEU A 26 -1.43 -5.72 12.36
N HIS A 27 -2.76 -5.61 12.30
CA HIS A 27 -3.65 -6.76 12.45
C HIS A 27 -4.11 -7.36 11.11
N SER A 28 -3.94 -6.63 10.01
CA SER A 28 -4.41 -7.07 8.69
C SER A 28 -3.38 -7.92 7.97
N ARG A 29 -3.53 -9.24 8.09
CA ARG A 29 -2.83 -10.23 7.23
C ARG A 29 -3.06 -9.98 5.73
N VAL A 30 -4.16 -9.29 5.39
CA VAL A 30 -4.52 -8.94 4.00
C VAL A 30 -3.62 -7.81 3.48
N ALA A 31 -3.31 -6.80 4.31
CA ALA A 31 -2.45 -5.69 3.93
C ALA A 31 -1.05 -6.16 3.54
N LEU A 32 -0.43 -7.04 4.35
CA LEU A 32 0.88 -7.62 4.05
C LEU A 32 0.90 -8.41 2.74
N SER A 33 -0.14 -9.21 2.48
CA SER A 33 -0.26 -9.98 1.24
C SER A 33 -0.39 -9.06 0.02
N ASN A 34 -1.19 -8.00 0.14
CA ASN A 34 -1.36 -7.02 -0.94
C ASN A 34 -0.06 -6.22 -1.17
N ILE A 35 0.67 -5.84 -0.11
CA ILE A 35 1.99 -5.19 -0.24
C ILE A 35 2.95 -6.04 -1.07
N TYR A 36 3.05 -7.33 -0.73
CA TYR A 36 3.94 -8.25 -1.44
C TYR A 36 3.55 -8.41 -2.92
N ALA A 37 2.27 -8.59 -3.21
CA ALA A 37 1.76 -8.71 -4.58
C ALA A 37 2.00 -7.42 -5.40
N LEU A 38 1.70 -6.25 -4.84
CA LEU A 38 1.92 -4.95 -5.49
C LEU A 38 3.41 -4.69 -5.76
N LYS A 39 4.29 -5.07 -4.83
CA LYS A 39 5.75 -4.99 -4.99
C LYS A 39 6.22 -5.86 -6.15
N LEU A 40 5.73 -7.10 -6.24
CA LEU A 40 6.06 -8.01 -7.34
C LEU A 40 5.58 -7.47 -8.70
N LEU A 41 4.45 -6.75 -8.71
CA LEU A 41 3.92 -6.07 -9.90
C LEU A 41 4.65 -4.75 -10.21
N GLY A 42 5.64 -4.36 -9.40
CA GLY A 42 6.46 -3.18 -9.62
C GLY A 42 5.82 -1.87 -9.20
N ALA A 43 4.79 -1.89 -8.37
CA ALA A 43 4.17 -0.69 -7.82
C ALA A 43 5.03 -0.08 -6.70
N ASN A 44 4.95 1.25 -6.58
CA ASN A 44 5.48 1.98 -5.43
C ASN A 44 4.42 2.00 -4.33
N ILE A 45 4.81 1.65 -3.11
CA ILE A 45 3.85 1.47 -2.02
C ILE A 45 4.15 2.45 -0.89
N LYS A 46 3.10 3.11 -0.43
CA LYS A 46 3.13 3.98 0.75
C LYS A 46 2.02 3.59 1.70
N LEU A 47 2.31 3.65 2.99
CA LEU A 47 1.40 3.31 4.07
C LEU A 47 1.02 4.58 4.82
N SER A 48 -0.27 4.76 5.10
CA SER A 48 -0.76 5.83 5.97
C SER A 48 -1.57 5.23 7.10
N CYS A 49 -0.94 5.12 8.26
CA CYS A 49 -1.58 4.69 9.49
C CYS A 49 -0.87 5.31 10.71
N PRO A 50 -1.52 5.30 11.89
CA PRO A 50 -0.85 5.63 13.14
C PRO A 50 0.40 4.76 13.34
N LEU A 51 1.51 5.34 13.81
CA LEU A 51 2.77 4.63 14.05
C LEU A 51 2.61 3.40 14.97
N SER A 52 1.63 3.43 15.86
CA SER A 52 1.28 2.31 16.76
C SER A 52 0.68 1.10 16.03
N LEU A 53 0.21 1.26 14.79
CA LEU A 53 -0.36 0.21 13.93
C LEU A 53 0.59 -0.24 12.83
N ILE A 54 1.89 0.04 12.99
CA ILE A 54 2.94 -0.37 12.05
C ILE A 54 3.68 -1.58 12.62
N PRO A 55 3.62 -2.75 11.97
CA PRO A 55 4.40 -3.90 12.37
C PRO A 55 5.90 -3.65 12.13
N ARG A 56 6.76 -4.18 13.01
CA ARG A 56 8.23 -4.06 12.88
C ARG A 56 8.75 -4.67 11.58
N GLU A 57 8.10 -5.70 11.07
CA GLU A 57 8.55 -6.35 9.82
C GLU A 57 8.32 -5.50 8.57
N ILE A 58 7.57 -4.39 8.65
CA ILE A 58 7.26 -3.57 7.47
C ILE A 58 8.49 -2.85 6.92
N GLU A 59 9.45 -2.50 7.78
CA GLU A 59 10.69 -1.82 7.37
C GLU A 59 11.49 -2.68 6.38
N SER A 60 11.39 -4.01 6.49
CA SER A 60 12.03 -4.96 5.60
C SER A 60 11.37 -5.07 4.23
N LEU A 61 10.15 -4.53 4.05
CA LEU A 61 9.37 -4.64 2.81
C LEU A 61 9.59 -3.48 1.85
N ASP A 62 10.52 -2.55 2.16
CA ASP A 62 10.86 -1.40 1.32
C ASP A 62 9.62 -0.59 0.91
N VAL A 63 8.83 -0.23 1.93
CA VAL A 63 7.63 0.60 1.83
C VAL A 63 7.83 1.91 2.58
N SER A 64 7.29 3.00 2.04
CA SER A 64 7.34 4.30 2.71
C SER A 64 6.16 4.49 3.65
N ILE A 65 6.34 5.20 4.75
CA ILE A 65 5.26 5.55 5.69
C ILE A 65 5.04 7.06 5.61
N GLU A 66 3.78 7.47 5.51
CA GLU A 66 3.36 8.87 5.54
C GLU A 66 2.16 9.02 6.47
N THR A 67 2.34 9.78 7.55
CA THR A 67 1.28 9.99 8.54
C THR A 67 0.29 11.08 8.12
N ASP A 68 0.68 11.95 7.20
CA ASP A 68 -0.18 13.00 6.66
C ASP A 68 -1.00 12.45 5.49
N ILE A 69 -2.26 12.12 5.76
CA ILE A 69 -3.20 11.58 4.77
C ILE A 69 -3.33 12.49 3.53
N LEU A 70 -3.26 13.81 3.69
CA LEU A 70 -3.43 14.75 2.58
C LEU A 70 -2.21 14.74 1.66
N LYS A 71 -1.00 14.62 2.22
CA LYS A 71 0.22 14.42 1.42
C LYS A 71 0.22 13.05 0.75
N ALA A 72 -0.23 12.03 1.45
CA ALA A 72 -0.30 10.66 0.92
C ALA A 72 -1.28 10.58 -0.27
N LEU A 73 -2.47 11.19 -0.15
CA LEU A 73 -3.48 11.27 -1.19
C LEU A 73 -3.00 12.00 -2.44
N LYS A 74 -2.20 13.06 -2.29
CA LYS A 74 -1.61 13.79 -3.42
C LYS A 74 -0.56 12.99 -4.17
N TRP A 75 0.03 12.00 -3.53
CA TRP A 75 1.11 11.19 -4.09
C TRP A 75 0.60 9.95 -4.82
N CYS A 76 -0.52 9.37 -4.38
CA CYS A 76 -1.01 8.11 -4.92
C CYS A 76 -1.88 8.25 -6.16
N ASP A 77 -1.74 7.28 -7.07
CA ASP A 77 -2.65 7.06 -8.19
C ASP A 77 -3.93 6.33 -7.74
N ALA A 78 -3.83 5.50 -6.70
CA ALA A 78 -4.96 4.80 -6.12
C ALA A 78 -4.80 4.59 -4.61
N LEU A 79 -5.96 4.55 -3.94
CA LEU A 79 -6.08 4.33 -2.51
C LEU A 79 -6.74 2.98 -2.24
N MET A 80 -6.16 2.22 -1.32
CA MET A 80 -6.72 1.00 -0.73
C MET A 80 -6.91 1.19 0.77
N SER A 81 -8.01 0.65 1.31
CA SER A 81 -8.30 0.64 2.75
C SER A 81 -8.38 -0.77 3.30
#